data_AF-A0A7C5MZU7-F1
#
_entry.id   AF-A0A7C5MZU7-F1
#
_cell.length_a   1.000
_cell.length_b   1.000
_cell.length_c   1.000
_cell.angle_alpha   90.00
_cell.angle_beta   90.00
_cell.angle_gamma   90.00
#
_symmetry.space_group_name_H-M   'P 1'
#
loop_
_entity.id
_entity.type
_entity.pdbx_description
1 polymer ?
#
loop_
_entity_poly.entity_id
_entity_poly.type
_entity_poly.pdbx_seq_one_letter_code
_entity_poly.pdbx_strand_id
1 'polypeptide(L)'
;MFPLRFRGLQGLRSDLAFLAGYFLSFLLFQQALRLLLWARNLPLAEGTPAADLARAFLVGLRFDLIVTSLVALPLVIALFLPRGLGLRRWARAWLGTAAALVFFLGVTEPEFYHEFHARLNSIAIQYLKEDPATVTSMIWHGFPVVRYLLLWLALTFCFIWVLRRLDQATRRTEPIPAWWIRVPAVVLVLFLVAWGARGTLRQGPPLRWGDAFHSQDLFANHLALNGTWSLWKAAFGKTRKEIGKKWLKTVAPDEALARTRRMLLVPDDRLLRADTYPVLRRHHPRASGIRRPRNLVVIVMESFSARFVGALGQDHGITPNFDRLAQEGLLFDHFFSSGTHTHQGMFATLACFPNLPGFEYLMQEPEGQHRFSGLAVLLKPRGFQDLYVYNGDFAWDNQQGFFRNQGMSRFVGRYEI
;
A
#
# COMPACT_ATOMS: atom_id res chain seq x y z
N MET A 1 -32.29 -43.01 -26.93
CA MET A 1 -31.64 -41.86 -27.60
C MET A 1 -32.07 -40.59 -26.84
N PHE A 2 -31.25 -40.13 -25.88
CA PHE A 2 -31.57 -39.00 -24.99
C PHE A 2 -31.09 -37.68 -25.62
N PRO A 3 -31.96 -36.73 -25.98
CA PRO A 3 -31.52 -35.36 -26.20
C PRO A 3 -31.61 -34.63 -24.86
N LEU A 4 -30.57 -34.76 -24.03
CA LEU A 4 -30.32 -33.82 -22.93
C LEU A 4 -29.92 -32.49 -23.56
N ARG A 5 -30.93 -31.75 -24.05
CA ARG A 5 -30.78 -30.43 -24.64
C ARG A 5 -30.15 -29.49 -23.61
N PHE A 6 -29.03 -28.89 -24.00
CA PHE A 6 -28.26 -27.82 -23.35
C PHE A 6 -29.04 -26.52 -23.01
N ARG A 7 -30.36 -26.56 -22.80
CA ARG A 7 -31.21 -25.38 -22.53
C ARG A 7 -30.83 -24.64 -21.24
N GLY A 8 -30.35 -25.37 -20.23
CA GLY A 8 -29.90 -24.75 -18.98
C GLY A 8 -28.65 -23.85 -19.12
N LEU A 9 -27.76 -24.03 -20.12
CA LEU A 9 -26.52 -23.25 -20.20
C LEU A 9 -26.76 -21.76 -20.50
N GLN A 10 -27.88 -21.40 -21.12
CA GLN A 10 -28.16 -20.02 -21.52
C GLN A 10 -28.37 -19.09 -20.32
N GLY A 11 -29.04 -19.55 -19.26
CA GLY A 11 -29.24 -18.77 -18.04
C GLY A 11 -27.95 -18.47 -17.28
N LEU A 12 -27.01 -19.44 -17.24
CA LEU A 12 -25.69 -19.25 -16.64
C LEU A 12 -24.81 -18.33 -17.49
N ARG A 13 -24.82 -18.49 -18.82
CA ARG A 13 -24.10 -17.59 -19.74
C ARG A 13 -24.56 -16.15 -19.59
N SER A 14 -25.85 -15.92 -19.41
CA SER A 14 -26.45 -14.61 -19.14
C SER A 14 -25.88 -13.95 -17.87
N ASP A 15 -25.77 -14.71 -16.77
CA ASP A 15 -25.21 -14.22 -15.51
C ASP A 15 -23.71 -13.93 -15.61
N LEU A 16 -22.96 -14.83 -16.26
CA LEU A 16 -21.52 -14.66 -16.49
C LEU A 16 -21.23 -13.47 -17.40
N ALA A 17 -22.04 -13.26 -18.45
CA ALA A 17 -21.92 -12.10 -19.33
C ALA A 17 -22.20 -10.79 -18.60
N PHE A 18 -23.20 -10.76 -17.72
CA PHE A 18 -23.48 -9.59 -16.87
C PHE A 18 -22.31 -9.29 -15.94
N LEU A 19 -21.74 -10.31 -15.27
CA LEU A 19 -20.57 -10.14 -14.40
C LEU A 19 -19.34 -9.67 -15.19
N ALA A 20 -19.04 -10.29 -16.33
CA ALA A 20 -17.93 -9.86 -17.19
C ALA A 20 -18.10 -8.41 -17.66
N GLY A 21 -19.31 -8.03 -18.07
CA GLY A 21 -19.64 -6.66 -18.43
C GLY A 21 -19.48 -5.67 -17.28
N TYR A 22 -19.89 -6.06 -16.06
CA TYR A 22 -19.62 -5.28 -14.84
C TYR A 22 -18.12 -5.12 -14.60
N PHE A 23 -17.33 -6.20 -14.63
CA PHE A 23 -15.87 -6.13 -14.41
C PHE A 23 -15.21 -5.17 -15.40
N LEU A 24 -15.50 -5.32 -16.69
CA LEU A 24 -14.94 -4.46 -17.73
C LEU A 24 -15.35 -3.00 -17.55
N SER A 25 -16.65 -2.73 -17.41
CA SER A 25 -17.14 -1.37 -17.26
C SER A 25 -16.63 -0.70 -15.98
N PHE A 26 -16.62 -1.40 -14.84
CA PHE A 26 -16.18 -0.82 -13.58
C PHE A 26 -14.68 -0.53 -13.57
N LEU A 27 -13.86 -1.41 -14.17
CA LEU A 27 -12.44 -1.14 -14.37
C LEU A 27 -12.23 0.08 -15.28
N LEU A 28 -12.97 0.21 -16.38
CA LEU A 28 -12.86 1.39 -17.26
C LEU A 28 -13.17 2.70 -16.52
N PHE A 29 -14.20 2.73 -15.68
CA PHE A 29 -14.49 3.90 -14.86
C PHE A 29 -13.38 4.19 -13.84
N GLN A 30 -12.80 3.17 -13.21
CA GLN A 30 -11.65 3.36 -12.31
C GLN A 30 -10.40 3.87 -13.05
N GLN A 31 -10.13 3.40 -14.28
CA GLN A 31 -9.08 3.96 -15.12
C GLN A 31 -9.36 5.42 -15.50
N ALA A 32 -10.62 5.79 -15.75
CA ALA A 32 -11.01 7.17 -16.01
C ALA A 32 -10.80 8.07 -14.78
N LEU A 33 -11.05 7.56 -13.57
CA LEU A 33 -10.72 8.26 -12.32
C LEU A 33 -9.20 8.40 -12.12
N ARG A 34 -8.41 7.39 -12.48
CA ARG A 34 -6.94 7.51 -12.51
C ARG A 34 -6.47 8.55 -13.53
N LEU A 35 -7.11 8.61 -14.70
CA LEU A 35 -6.84 9.63 -15.70
C LEU A 35 -7.19 11.03 -15.17
N LEU A 36 -8.30 11.18 -14.47
CA LEU A 36 -8.68 12.44 -13.81
C LEU A 36 -7.63 12.86 -12.76
N LEU A 37 -7.17 11.91 -11.93
CA LEU A 37 -6.09 12.15 -10.96
C LEU A 37 -4.81 12.63 -11.64
N TRP A 38 -4.41 12.00 -12.74
CA TRP A 38 -3.26 12.42 -13.52
C TRP A 38 -3.47 13.81 -14.14
N ALA A 39 -4.60 14.03 -14.82
CA ALA A 39 -4.91 15.28 -15.51
C ALA A 39 -4.94 16.49 -14.55
N ARG A 40 -5.49 16.33 -13.35
CA ARG A 40 -5.52 17.40 -12.33
C ARG A 40 -4.15 17.72 -11.75
N ASN A 41 -3.24 16.76 -11.78
CA ASN A 41 -1.91 16.84 -11.17
C ASN A 41 -0.79 16.78 -12.21
N LEU A 42 -1.03 17.26 -13.43
CA LEU A 42 -0.02 17.34 -14.50
C LEU A 42 1.29 18.03 -14.06
N PRO A 43 1.27 19.14 -13.29
CA PRO A 43 2.51 19.75 -12.80
C PRO A 43 3.35 18.82 -11.91
N LEU A 44 2.72 17.92 -11.16
CA LEU A 44 3.43 16.93 -10.33
C LEU A 44 3.96 15.75 -11.13
N ALA A 45 3.49 15.58 -12.38
CA ALA A 45 3.96 14.58 -13.33
C ALA A 45 5.03 15.15 -14.29
N GLU A 46 5.42 16.42 -14.12
CA GLU A 46 6.40 17.07 -14.97
C GLU A 46 7.78 16.42 -14.78
N GLY A 47 8.39 15.97 -15.89
CA GLY A 47 9.64 15.22 -15.86
C GLY A 47 9.48 13.70 -15.65
N THR A 48 8.27 13.19 -15.39
CA THR A 48 8.03 11.75 -15.30
C THR A 48 8.09 11.10 -16.69
N PRO A 49 8.88 10.02 -16.90
CA PRO A 49 8.90 9.31 -18.16
C PRO A 49 7.53 8.75 -18.56
N ALA A 50 7.14 8.92 -19.83
CA ALA A 50 5.86 8.42 -20.34
C ALA A 50 5.70 6.90 -20.18
N ALA A 51 6.81 6.15 -20.25
CA ALA A 51 6.82 4.71 -20.01
C ALA A 51 6.44 4.35 -18.56
N ASP A 52 6.89 5.13 -17.58
CA ASP A 52 6.55 4.95 -16.17
C ASP A 52 5.08 5.31 -15.92
N LEU A 53 4.57 6.39 -16.53
CA LEU A 53 3.15 6.72 -16.47
C LEU A 53 2.27 5.62 -17.09
N ALA A 54 2.63 5.12 -18.28
CA ALA A 54 1.90 4.01 -18.91
C ALA A 54 1.91 2.75 -18.04
N ARG A 55 3.07 2.44 -17.45
CA ARG A 55 3.22 1.32 -16.50
C ARG A 55 2.38 1.54 -15.24
N ALA A 56 2.22 2.77 -14.77
CA ALA A 56 1.35 3.08 -13.64
C ALA A 56 -0.12 2.73 -13.91
N PHE A 57 -0.63 2.95 -15.13
CA PHE A 57 -1.99 2.54 -15.50
C PHE A 57 -2.15 1.01 -15.55
N LEU A 58 -1.13 0.27 -16.01
CA LEU A 58 -1.15 -1.20 -16.07
C LEU A 58 -1.02 -1.84 -14.68
N VAL A 59 -0.09 -1.33 -13.85
CA VAL A 59 0.07 -1.78 -12.46
C VAL A 59 -1.18 -1.40 -11.67
N GLY A 60 -1.74 -0.21 -11.91
CA GLY A 60 -2.94 0.25 -11.23
C GLY A 60 -4.19 -0.54 -11.56
N LEU A 61 -4.31 -1.08 -12.77
CA LEU A 61 -5.39 -2.00 -13.12
C LEU A 61 -5.46 -3.20 -12.15
N ARG A 62 -4.30 -3.66 -11.64
CA ARG A 62 -4.23 -4.77 -10.67
C ARG A 62 -4.82 -4.37 -9.31
N PHE A 63 -4.62 -3.13 -8.87
CA PHE A 63 -5.24 -2.60 -7.65
C PHE A 63 -6.74 -2.36 -7.84
N ASP A 64 -7.15 -1.88 -9.01
CA ASP A 64 -8.57 -1.67 -9.35
C ASP A 64 -9.33 -3.00 -9.43
N LEU A 65 -8.64 -4.07 -9.89
CA LEU A 65 -9.19 -5.42 -9.93
C LEU A 65 -9.49 -5.95 -8.52
N ILE A 66 -8.71 -5.58 -7.50
CA ILE A 66 -8.99 -5.95 -6.11
C ILE A 66 -10.34 -5.37 -5.68
N VAL A 67 -10.53 -4.07 -5.86
CA VAL A 67 -11.80 -3.38 -5.50
C VAL A 67 -12.96 -3.99 -6.30
N THR A 68 -12.77 -4.18 -7.60
CA THR A 68 -13.79 -4.76 -8.50
C THR A 68 -14.22 -6.15 -8.04
N SER A 69 -13.26 -7.02 -7.71
CA SER A 69 -13.49 -8.38 -7.21
C SER A 69 -14.20 -8.39 -5.85
N LEU A 70 -13.81 -7.53 -4.92
CA LEU A 70 -14.45 -7.45 -3.60
C LEU A 70 -15.90 -6.96 -3.70
N VAL A 71 -16.17 -5.95 -4.53
CA VAL A 71 -17.55 -5.47 -4.79
C VAL A 71 -18.39 -6.53 -5.51
N ALA A 72 -17.78 -7.39 -6.33
CA ALA A 72 -18.48 -8.48 -7.00
C ALA A 72 -18.86 -9.64 -6.07
N LEU A 73 -18.23 -9.78 -4.90
CA LEU A 73 -18.33 -10.97 -4.06
C LEU A 73 -19.79 -11.36 -3.70
N PRO A 74 -20.70 -10.43 -3.32
CA PRO A 74 -22.09 -10.78 -3.06
C PRO A 74 -22.83 -11.36 -4.27
N LEU A 75 -22.48 -10.91 -5.48
CA LEU A 75 -23.07 -11.42 -6.72
C LEU A 75 -22.54 -12.82 -7.04
N VAL A 76 -21.25 -13.08 -6.77
CA VAL A 76 -20.65 -14.41 -6.93
C VAL A 76 -21.29 -15.41 -5.98
N ILE A 77 -21.53 -15.01 -4.72
CA ILE A 77 -22.30 -15.81 -3.76
C ILE A 77 -23.72 -16.05 -4.28
N ALA A 78 -24.36 -15.03 -4.85
CA ALA A 78 -25.70 -15.16 -5.42
C ALA A 78 -25.76 -16.14 -6.60
N LEU A 79 -24.67 -16.40 -7.33
CA LEU A 79 -24.63 -17.44 -8.37
C LEU A 79 -24.84 -18.86 -7.83
N PHE A 80 -24.51 -19.13 -6.57
CA PHE A 80 -24.80 -20.42 -5.93
C PHE A 80 -26.29 -20.64 -5.69
N LEU A 81 -27.07 -19.57 -5.57
CA LEU A 81 -28.49 -19.69 -5.25
C LEU A 81 -29.26 -20.29 -6.43
N PRO A 82 -30.37 -21.02 -6.18
CA PRO A 82 -31.23 -21.56 -7.23
C PRO A 82 -31.74 -20.52 -8.22
N ARG A 83 -31.84 -19.25 -7.79
CA ARG A 83 -32.24 -18.10 -8.62
C ARG A 83 -31.05 -17.36 -9.27
N GLY A 84 -29.80 -17.68 -8.95
CA GLY A 84 -28.60 -16.98 -9.45
C GLY A 84 -28.71 -15.47 -9.26
N LEU A 85 -28.29 -14.70 -10.27
CA LEU A 85 -28.56 -13.26 -10.37
C LEU A 85 -30.00 -12.92 -10.84
N GLY A 86 -30.99 -13.77 -10.56
CA GLY A 86 -32.36 -13.62 -11.04
C GLY A 86 -33.06 -12.34 -10.56
N LEU A 87 -32.60 -11.76 -9.45
CA LEU A 87 -33.03 -10.46 -8.97
C LEU A 87 -32.03 -9.37 -9.40
N ARG A 88 -31.87 -9.18 -10.71
CA ARG A 88 -30.93 -8.20 -11.28
C ARG A 88 -31.11 -6.77 -10.76
N ARG A 89 -32.31 -6.42 -10.30
CA ARG A 89 -32.56 -5.14 -9.60
C ARG A 89 -31.69 -4.94 -8.36
N TRP A 90 -31.50 -5.98 -7.55
CA TRP A 90 -30.71 -5.92 -6.31
C TRP A 90 -29.22 -5.94 -6.62
N ALA A 91 -28.81 -6.74 -7.61
CA ALA A 91 -27.43 -6.71 -8.11
C ALA A 91 -27.06 -5.31 -8.62
N ARG A 92 -27.91 -4.68 -9.44
CA ARG A 92 -27.70 -3.31 -9.92
C ARG A 92 -27.73 -2.27 -8.80
N ALA A 93 -28.63 -2.41 -7.81
CA ALA A 93 -28.69 -1.51 -6.67
C ALA A 93 -27.40 -1.59 -5.85
N TRP A 94 -26.95 -2.80 -5.51
CA TRP A 94 -25.68 -3.03 -4.80
C TRP A 94 -24.48 -2.45 -5.58
N LEU A 95 -24.32 -2.85 -6.84
CA LEU A 95 -23.20 -2.39 -7.67
C LEU A 95 -23.24 -0.88 -7.89
N GLY A 96 -24.41 -0.30 -8.08
CA GLY A 96 -24.61 1.14 -8.23
C GLY A 96 -24.23 1.91 -6.95
N THR A 97 -24.67 1.44 -5.78
CA THR A 97 -24.32 2.05 -4.50
C THR A 97 -22.82 1.92 -4.20
N ALA A 98 -22.23 0.74 -4.43
CA ALA A 98 -20.80 0.52 -4.24
C ALA A 98 -19.98 1.40 -5.21
N ALA A 99 -20.38 1.50 -6.48
CA ALA A 99 -19.75 2.38 -7.45
C ALA A 99 -19.89 3.86 -7.06
N ALA A 100 -21.05 4.29 -6.57
CA ALA A 100 -21.23 5.66 -6.10
C ALA A 100 -20.22 6.01 -4.99
N LEU A 101 -19.97 5.10 -4.04
CA LEU A 101 -18.97 5.30 -3.00
C LEU A 101 -17.54 5.38 -3.59
N VAL A 102 -17.18 4.42 -4.46
CA VAL A 102 -15.84 4.40 -5.09
C VAL A 102 -15.61 5.64 -5.96
N PHE A 103 -16.61 6.09 -6.69
CA PHE A 103 -16.52 7.27 -7.54
C PHE A 103 -16.47 8.55 -6.72
N PHE A 104 -17.20 8.63 -5.61
CA PHE A 104 -17.09 9.75 -4.68
C PHE A 104 -15.64 9.90 -4.21
N LEU A 105 -15.06 8.81 -3.69
CA LEU A 105 -13.66 8.81 -3.26
C LEU A 105 -12.71 9.15 -4.41
N GLY A 106 -12.88 8.53 -5.57
CA GLY A 106 -12.03 8.77 -6.73
C GLY A 106 -12.13 10.18 -7.34
N VAL A 107 -13.27 10.87 -7.19
CA VAL A 107 -13.44 12.27 -7.62
C VAL A 107 -12.88 13.26 -6.60
N THR A 108 -12.87 12.91 -5.31
CA THR A 108 -12.23 13.73 -4.25
C THR A 108 -10.71 13.58 -4.21
N GLU A 109 -10.20 12.43 -4.64
CA GLU A 109 -8.79 12.07 -4.54
C GLU A 109 -7.82 13.02 -5.28
N PRO A 110 -8.13 13.58 -6.47
CA PRO A 110 -7.23 14.49 -7.16
C PRO A 110 -6.83 15.73 -6.36
N GLU A 111 -7.78 16.33 -5.63
CA GLU A 111 -7.52 17.49 -4.76
C GLU A 111 -6.78 17.05 -3.48
N PHE A 112 -7.19 15.92 -2.90
CA PHE A 112 -6.48 15.35 -1.75
C PHE A 112 -5.00 15.07 -2.08
N TYR A 113 -4.74 14.48 -3.25
CA TYR A 113 -3.39 14.18 -3.70
C TYR A 113 -2.57 15.44 -3.97
N HIS A 114 -3.18 16.47 -4.55
CA HIS A 114 -2.51 17.75 -4.79
C HIS A 114 -1.98 18.38 -3.49
N GLU A 115 -2.77 18.29 -2.41
CA GLU A 115 -2.39 18.88 -1.13
C GLU A 115 -1.42 17.98 -0.35
N PHE A 116 -1.76 16.71 -0.19
CA PHE A 116 -1.03 15.80 0.69
C PHE A 116 0.08 14.99 0.00
N HIS A 117 0.17 15.06 -1.32
CA HIS A 117 1.12 14.29 -2.14
C HIS A 117 1.06 12.77 -1.85
N ALA A 118 -0.12 12.30 -1.44
CA ALA A 118 -0.39 10.94 -1.03
C ALA A 118 -1.80 10.54 -1.48
N ARG A 119 -2.00 9.24 -1.74
CA ARG A 119 -3.34 8.70 -2.02
C ARG A 119 -4.20 8.72 -0.77
N LEU A 120 -5.51 8.57 -0.93
CA LEU A 120 -6.43 8.50 0.21
C LEU A 120 -5.97 7.42 1.21
N ASN A 121 -5.74 7.83 2.45
CA ASN A 121 -5.19 7.01 3.52
C ASN A 121 -5.75 7.46 4.90
N SER A 122 -5.11 7.04 5.99
CA SER A 122 -5.54 7.36 7.36
C SER A 122 -5.58 8.86 7.68
N ILE A 123 -4.81 9.69 6.96
CA ILE A 123 -4.80 11.16 7.13
C ILE A 123 -6.19 11.73 6.89
N ALA A 124 -6.87 11.30 5.82
CA ALA A 124 -8.22 11.77 5.49
C ALA A 124 -9.22 11.48 6.63
N ILE A 125 -9.07 10.32 7.30
CA ILE A 125 -9.93 9.91 8.43
C ILE A 125 -9.58 10.70 9.68
N GLN A 126 -8.30 10.97 9.92
CA GLN A 126 -7.81 11.67 11.11
C GLN A 126 -8.26 13.12 11.13
N TYR A 127 -8.03 13.86 10.03
CA TYR A 127 -8.44 15.26 9.92
C TYR A 127 -9.95 15.46 10.12
N LEU A 128 -10.77 14.61 9.50
CA LEU A 128 -12.23 14.69 9.66
C LEU A 128 -12.70 14.39 11.09
N LYS A 129 -11.94 13.61 11.87
CA LYS A 129 -12.27 13.30 13.27
C LYS A 129 -11.80 14.36 14.26
N GLU A 130 -10.65 14.98 14.00
CA GLU A 130 -10.04 15.95 14.91
C GLU A 130 -10.73 17.32 14.84
N ASP A 131 -11.02 17.82 13.63
CA ASP A 131 -11.71 19.10 13.45
C ASP A 131 -12.65 19.09 12.22
N PRO A 132 -13.83 18.45 12.32
CA PRO A 132 -14.76 18.33 11.20
C PRO A 132 -15.31 19.66 10.71
N ALA A 133 -15.50 20.65 11.59
CA ALA A 133 -16.09 21.94 11.23
C ALA A 133 -15.11 22.76 10.37
N THR A 134 -13.85 22.87 10.80
CA THR A 134 -12.83 23.59 10.03
C THR A 134 -12.53 22.88 8.71
N VAL A 135 -12.39 21.56 8.71
CA VAL A 135 -12.15 20.78 7.48
C VAL A 135 -13.29 20.94 6.48
N THR A 136 -14.55 20.89 6.92
CA THR A 136 -15.71 21.08 6.03
C THR A 136 -15.75 22.49 5.45
N SER A 137 -15.44 23.52 6.25
CA SER A 137 -15.35 24.91 5.79
C SER A 137 -14.23 25.10 4.77
N MET A 138 -13.04 24.56 5.05
CA MET A 138 -11.91 24.56 4.11
C MET A 138 -12.27 23.87 2.80
N ILE A 139 -13.00 22.76 2.85
CA ILE A 139 -13.39 22.04 1.64
C ILE A 139 -14.37 22.88 0.81
N TRP A 140 -15.39 23.46 1.46
CA TRP A 140 -16.44 24.23 0.79
C TRP A 140 -15.92 25.50 0.12
N HIS A 141 -15.01 26.21 0.79
CA HIS A 141 -14.45 27.47 0.30
C HIS A 141 -13.16 27.30 -0.53
N GLY A 142 -12.42 26.22 -0.31
CA GLY A 142 -11.13 25.96 -0.96
C GLY A 142 -11.22 25.20 -2.27
N PHE A 143 -12.30 24.44 -2.51
CA PHE A 143 -12.44 23.61 -3.71
C PHE A 143 -13.76 23.87 -4.45
N PRO A 144 -13.83 23.61 -5.77
CA PRO A 144 -15.07 23.72 -6.53
C PRO A 144 -16.00 22.52 -6.26
N VAL A 145 -16.47 22.39 -5.01
CA VAL A 145 -17.24 21.24 -4.49
C VAL A 145 -18.44 20.92 -5.37
N VAL A 146 -19.19 21.93 -5.81
CA VAL A 146 -20.36 21.73 -6.67
C VAL A 146 -20.00 21.05 -7.99
N ARG A 147 -18.87 21.42 -8.62
CA ARG A 147 -18.42 20.79 -9.87
C ARG A 147 -18.07 19.32 -9.66
N TYR A 148 -17.38 19.01 -8.57
CA TYR A 148 -17.02 17.63 -8.22
C TYR A 148 -18.23 16.78 -7.82
N LEU A 149 -19.20 17.35 -7.10
CA LEU A 149 -20.46 16.66 -6.81
C LEU A 149 -21.27 16.38 -8.07
N LEU A 150 -21.35 17.34 -9.00
CA LEU A 150 -22.00 17.14 -10.29
C LEU A 150 -21.29 16.06 -11.12
N LEU A 151 -19.96 16.06 -11.15
CA LEU A 151 -19.18 15.03 -11.83
C LEU A 151 -19.41 13.65 -11.20
N TRP A 152 -19.41 13.56 -9.87
CA TRP A 152 -19.71 12.34 -9.14
C TRP A 152 -21.11 11.80 -9.47
N LEU A 153 -22.13 12.66 -9.44
CA LEU A 153 -23.50 12.30 -9.82
C LEU A 153 -23.58 11.84 -11.28
N ALA A 154 -22.91 12.54 -12.20
CA ALA A 154 -22.86 12.19 -13.62
C ALA A 154 -22.20 10.83 -13.85
N LEU A 155 -21.04 10.56 -13.23
CA LEU A 155 -20.36 9.26 -13.33
C LEU A 155 -21.21 8.13 -12.74
N THR A 156 -21.83 8.37 -11.58
CA THR A 156 -22.71 7.40 -10.91
C THR A 156 -23.94 7.10 -11.78
N PHE A 157 -24.60 8.12 -12.32
CA PHE A 157 -25.73 7.97 -13.21
C PHE A 157 -25.34 7.22 -14.49
N CYS A 158 -24.22 7.60 -15.11
CA CYS A 158 -23.69 6.95 -16.31
C CYS A 158 -23.42 5.46 -16.06
N PHE A 159 -22.78 5.11 -14.94
CA PHE A 159 -22.52 3.71 -14.61
C PHE A 159 -23.79 2.92 -14.30
N ILE A 160 -24.76 3.50 -13.57
CA ILE A 160 -26.08 2.87 -13.37
C ILE A 160 -26.78 2.65 -14.71
N TRP A 161 -26.69 3.60 -15.64
CA TRP A 161 -27.22 3.45 -17.00
C TRP A 161 -26.52 2.32 -17.75
N VAL A 162 -25.18 2.22 -17.68
CA VAL A 162 -24.42 1.09 -18.25
C VAL A 162 -24.88 -0.23 -17.65
N LEU A 163 -25.02 -0.33 -16.32
CA LEU A 163 -25.53 -1.53 -15.65
C LEU A 163 -26.96 -1.90 -16.12
N ARG A 164 -27.82 -0.91 -16.39
CA ARG A 164 -29.16 -1.16 -16.95
C ARG A 164 -29.08 -1.68 -18.40
N ARG A 165 -28.18 -1.14 -19.22
CA ARG A 165 -27.94 -1.63 -20.60
C ARG A 165 -27.37 -3.05 -20.59
N LEU A 166 -26.40 -3.32 -19.72
CA LEU A 166 -25.87 -4.67 -19.51
C LEU A 166 -26.96 -5.64 -19.04
N ASP A 167 -27.80 -5.22 -18.09
CA ASP A 167 -28.94 -6.02 -17.62
C ASP A 167 -29.87 -6.36 -18.78
N GLN A 168 -30.27 -5.38 -19.60
CA GLN A 168 -31.13 -5.58 -20.76
C GLN A 168 -30.50 -6.51 -21.82
N ALA A 169 -29.23 -6.28 -22.17
CA ALA A 169 -28.52 -7.04 -23.20
C ALA A 169 -28.26 -8.50 -22.79
N THR A 170 -28.13 -8.75 -21.49
CA THR A 170 -27.83 -10.09 -20.97
C THR A 170 -29.01 -10.70 -20.23
N ARG A 171 -30.21 -10.11 -20.28
CA ARG A 171 -31.36 -10.55 -19.47
C ARG A 171 -31.79 -11.95 -19.87
N ARG A 172 -32.13 -12.77 -18.86
CA ARG A 172 -32.55 -14.15 -19.07
C ARG A 172 -33.92 -14.23 -19.76
N THR A 173 -34.04 -15.20 -20.65
CA THR A 173 -35.32 -15.73 -21.14
C THR A 173 -35.58 -17.17 -20.67
N GLU A 174 -34.54 -17.90 -20.22
CA GLU A 174 -34.62 -19.32 -19.87
C GLU A 174 -34.21 -19.63 -18.40
N PRO A 175 -34.69 -20.76 -17.83
CA PRO A 175 -34.33 -21.21 -16.49
C PRO A 175 -32.84 -21.58 -16.36
N ILE A 176 -32.32 -21.49 -15.13
CA ILE A 176 -30.90 -21.71 -14.79
C ILE A 176 -30.62 -23.24 -14.72
N PRO A 177 -29.43 -23.75 -15.11
CA PRO A 177 -29.21 -25.18 -15.31
C PRO A 177 -29.26 -26.00 -14.00
N ALA A 178 -29.17 -27.32 -14.04
CA ALA A 178 -29.05 -28.13 -12.82
C ALA A 178 -27.77 -27.81 -12.02
N TRP A 179 -27.76 -28.11 -10.71
CA TRP A 179 -26.70 -27.73 -9.77
C TRP A 179 -25.29 -28.21 -10.21
N TRP A 180 -25.20 -29.38 -10.83
CA TRP A 180 -23.93 -29.98 -11.29
C TRP A 180 -23.25 -29.21 -12.44
N ILE A 181 -23.99 -28.39 -13.19
CA ILE A 181 -23.42 -27.46 -14.19
C ILE A 181 -23.01 -26.13 -13.54
N ARG A 182 -23.75 -25.69 -12.51
CA ARG A 182 -23.50 -24.42 -11.82
C ARG A 182 -22.26 -24.47 -10.97
N VAL A 183 -22.08 -25.53 -10.18
CA VAL A 183 -20.99 -25.63 -9.21
C VAL A 183 -19.61 -25.43 -9.87
N PRO A 184 -19.25 -26.11 -10.99
CA PRO A 184 -17.97 -25.88 -11.65
C PRO A 184 -17.78 -24.43 -12.13
N ALA A 185 -18.82 -23.83 -12.71
CA ALA A 185 -18.74 -22.44 -13.19
C ALA A 185 -18.59 -21.44 -12.04
N VAL A 186 -19.29 -21.66 -10.93
CA VAL A 186 -19.17 -20.78 -9.76
C VAL A 186 -17.82 -20.96 -9.08
N VAL A 187 -17.30 -22.19 -8.99
CA VAL A 187 -15.94 -22.44 -8.50
C VAL A 187 -14.91 -21.72 -9.36
N LEU A 188 -15.06 -21.74 -10.69
CA LEU A 188 -14.19 -21.00 -11.61
C LEU A 188 -14.30 -19.49 -11.39
N VAL A 189 -15.51 -18.94 -11.27
CA VAL A 189 -15.71 -17.50 -11.01
C VAL A 189 -15.14 -17.10 -9.65
N LEU A 190 -15.36 -17.90 -8.61
CA LEU A 190 -14.75 -17.69 -7.29
C LEU A 190 -13.24 -17.70 -7.38
N PHE A 191 -12.64 -18.64 -8.11
CA PHE A 191 -11.20 -18.69 -8.34
C PHE A 191 -10.71 -17.42 -9.04
N LEU A 192 -11.39 -16.96 -10.10
CA LEU A 192 -11.04 -15.73 -10.81
C LEU A 192 -11.19 -14.47 -9.94
N VAL A 193 -12.23 -14.41 -9.12
CA VAL A 193 -12.50 -13.29 -8.19
C VAL A 193 -11.47 -13.28 -7.06
N ALA A 194 -11.17 -14.44 -6.47
CA ALA A 194 -10.12 -14.59 -5.47
C ALA A 194 -8.74 -14.25 -6.05
N TRP A 195 -8.48 -14.66 -7.30
CA TRP A 195 -7.28 -14.30 -8.02
C TRP A 195 -7.19 -12.79 -8.27
N GLY A 196 -8.28 -12.16 -8.74
CA GLY A 196 -8.35 -10.71 -8.92
C GLY A 196 -8.19 -9.94 -7.60
N ALA A 197 -8.78 -10.44 -6.51
CA ALA A 197 -8.64 -9.89 -5.16
C ALA A 197 -7.21 -10.07 -4.61
N ARG A 198 -6.49 -11.10 -5.05
CA ARG A 198 -5.07 -11.29 -4.75
C ARG A 198 -4.17 -10.34 -5.55
N GLY A 199 -4.58 -9.93 -6.76
CA GLY A 199 -3.91 -8.92 -7.59
C GLY A 199 -2.55 -9.33 -8.19
N THR A 200 -2.11 -10.57 -7.99
CA THR A 200 -0.82 -11.07 -8.50
C THR A 200 -0.85 -12.57 -8.79
N LEU A 201 -0.19 -12.97 -9.88
CA LEU A 201 0.08 -14.38 -10.25
C LEU A 201 1.37 -14.91 -9.60
N ARG A 202 2.14 -14.04 -8.97
CA ARG A 202 3.43 -14.38 -8.39
C ARG A 202 3.27 -15.28 -7.17
N GLN A 203 4.22 -16.20 -7.00
CA GLN A 203 4.39 -16.94 -5.75
C GLN A 203 4.72 -15.95 -4.60
N GLY A 204 4.21 -16.22 -3.40
CA GLY A 204 4.42 -15.38 -2.21
C GLY A 204 3.17 -14.60 -1.75
N PRO A 205 3.31 -13.40 -1.17
CA PRO A 205 2.17 -12.66 -0.61
C PRO A 205 1.23 -12.10 -1.70
N PRO A 206 -0.03 -11.74 -1.35
CA PRO A 206 -0.91 -10.95 -2.22
C PRO A 206 -0.31 -9.58 -2.55
N LEU A 207 -0.92 -8.87 -3.50
CA LEU A 207 -0.50 -7.52 -3.90
C LEU A 207 -0.48 -6.55 -2.71
N ARG A 208 0.68 -5.94 -2.45
CA ARG A 208 0.92 -4.94 -1.41
C ARG A 208 1.07 -3.55 -2.03
N TRP A 209 1.03 -2.51 -1.20
CA TRP A 209 1.17 -1.13 -1.71
C TRP A 209 2.53 -0.91 -2.38
N GLY A 210 3.58 -1.59 -1.93
CA GLY A 210 4.91 -1.47 -2.51
C GLY A 210 5.03 -2.05 -3.92
N ASP A 211 4.13 -2.93 -4.34
CA ASP A 211 4.06 -3.40 -5.73
C ASP A 211 3.67 -2.27 -6.71
N ALA A 212 3.14 -1.15 -6.21
CA ALA A 212 2.91 0.06 -7.00
C ALA A 212 4.21 0.82 -7.31
N PHE A 213 5.28 0.63 -6.53
CA PHE A 213 6.54 1.37 -6.62
C PHE A 213 7.49 0.79 -7.68
N HIS A 214 7.08 0.88 -8.94
CA HIS A 214 7.73 0.27 -10.10
C HIS A 214 8.85 1.12 -10.73
N SER A 215 8.87 2.44 -10.48
CA SER A 215 9.83 3.40 -11.06
C SER A 215 10.58 4.19 -9.98
N GLN A 216 11.51 5.06 -10.40
CA GLN A 216 12.15 6.05 -9.51
C GLN A 216 11.28 7.30 -9.30
N ASP A 217 10.24 7.46 -10.11
CA ASP A 217 9.33 8.59 -10.05
C ASP A 217 8.20 8.32 -9.03
N LEU A 218 8.11 9.17 -8.02
CA LEU A 218 7.15 8.99 -6.94
C LEU A 218 5.71 9.19 -7.42
N PHE A 219 5.48 10.11 -8.35
CA PHE A 219 4.15 10.39 -8.88
C PHE A 219 3.61 9.19 -9.67
N ALA A 220 4.41 8.60 -10.58
CA ALA A 220 4.03 7.38 -11.30
C ALA A 220 3.71 6.22 -10.34
N ASN A 221 4.51 6.06 -9.30
CA ASN A 221 4.31 5.02 -8.29
C ASN A 221 3.00 5.23 -7.51
N HIS A 222 2.69 6.47 -7.10
CA HIS A 222 1.43 6.79 -6.44
C HIS A 222 0.22 6.71 -7.38
N LEU A 223 0.38 7.06 -8.65
CA LEU A 223 -0.67 6.98 -9.66
C LEU A 223 -1.17 5.53 -9.84
N ALA A 224 -0.25 4.56 -9.72
CA ALA A 224 -0.54 3.13 -9.78
C ALA A 224 -1.35 2.60 -8.59
N LEU A 225 -1.40 3.30 -7.45
CA LEU A 225 -2.25 2.88 -6.32
C LEU A 225 -3.74 3.11 -6.62
N ASN A 226 -4.61 2.50 -5.82
CA ASN A 226 -6.05 2.77 -5.79
C ASN A 226 -6.42 3.39 -4.44
N GLY A 227 -6.95 4.62 -4.45
CA GLY A 227 -7.29 5.37 -3.25
C GLY A 227 -8.36 4.73 -2.38
N THR A 228 -9.39 4.15 -2.99
CA THR A 228 -10.45 3.43 -2.26
C THR A 228 -9.86 2.25 -1.52
N TRP A 229 -9.00 1.47 -2.17
CA TRP A 229 -8.31 0.33 -1.55
C TRP A 229 -7.37 0.76 -0.42
N SER A 230 -6.57 1.80 -0.65
CA SER A 230 -5.67 2.36 0.36
C SER A 230 -6.42 2.86 1.60
N LEU A 231 -7.52 3.59 1.41
CA LEU A 231 -8.37 4.08 2.49
C LEU A 231 -9.07 2.94 3.22
N TRP A 232 -9.59 1.94 2.49
CA TRP A 232 -10.22 0.76 3.10
C TRP A 232 -9.24 0.00 3.98
N LYS A 233 -8.00 -0.23 3.52
CA LYS A 233 -6.95 -0.86 4.33
C LYS A 233 -6.58 0.00 5.54
N ALA A 234 -6.51 1.32 5.41
CA ALA A 234 -6.24 2.21 6.52
C ALA A 234 -7.38 2.24 7.56
N ALA A 235 -8.64 2.09 7.12
CA ALA A 235 -9.81 2.12 8.00
C ALA A 235 -10.09 0.79 8.69
N PHE A 236 -9.94 -0.32 7.97
CA PHE A 236 -10.33 -1.68 8.38
C PHE A 236 -9.15 -2.64 8.59
N GLY A 237 -7.92 -2.22 8.25
CA GLY A 237 -6.72 -2.89 8.74
C GLY A 237 -6.76 -2.95 10.27
N LYS A 238 -6.15 -3.99 10.86
CA LYS A 238 -6.15 -4.24 12.31
C LYS A 238 -5.95 -2.92 13.03
N THR A 239 -7.03 -2.42 13.62
CA THR A 239 -7.10 -1.03 14.03
C THR A 239 -6.10 -0.83 15.17
N ARG A 240 -5.38 0.30 15.18
CA ARG A 240 -4.56 0.81 16.31
C ARG A 240 -5.14 0.55 17.73
N LYS A 241 -6.45 0.33 17.85
CA LYS A 241 -7.15 -0.03 19.09
C LYS A 241 -6.94 -1.46 19.59
N GLU A 242 -6.74 -2.46 18.72
CA GLU A 242 -6.63 -3.86 19.17
C GLU A 242 -5.19 -4.28 19.51
N ILE A 243 -4.19 -3.70 18.84
CA ILE A 243 -2.77 -4.09 19.04
C ILE A 243 -2.08 -3.22 20.10
N GLY A 244 -2.42 -1.93 20.22
CA GLY A 244 -1.61 -0.96 20.99
C GLY A 244 -2.12 -0.52 22.37
N LYS A 245 -3.31 -0.91 22.82
CA LYS A 245 -3.96 -0.21 23.96
C LYS A 245 -3.92 -0.87 25.34
N LYS A 246 -3.46 -2.12 25.49
CA LYS A 246 -3.55 -2.78 26.81
C LYS A 246 -2.37 -2.51 27.76
N TRP A 247 -1.23 -2.02 27.28
CA TRP A 247 0.01 -2.02 28.09
C TRP A 247 0.73 -0.68 28.23
N LEU A 248 0.26 0.39 27.58
CA LEU A 248 0.88 1.73 27.65
C LEU A 248 -0.09 2.75 28.24
N LYS A 249 0.24 3.29 29.41
CA LYS A 249 -0.32 4.56 29.87
C LYS A 249 0.23 5.65 28.94
N THR A 250 -0.66 6.35 28.26
CA THR A 250 -0.26 7.52 27.46
C THR A 250 0.09 8.68 28.41
N VAL A 251 1.05 9.50 27.99
CA VAL A 251 1.39 10.77 28.66
C VAL A 251 1.02 11.93 27.74
N ALA A 252 0.96 13.15 28.27
CA ALA A 252 0.67 14.34 27.47
C ALA A 252 1.72 14.52 26.35
N PRO A 253 1.35 15.03 25.15
CA PRO A 253 2.26 15.18 24.02
C PRO A 253 3.54 15.97 24.34
N ASP A 254 3.45 17.06 25.11
CA ASP A 254 4.60 17.87 25.50
C ASP A 254 5.56 17.11 26.41
N GLU A 255 5.01 16.32 27.33
CA GLU A 255 5.79 15.47 28.21
C GLU A 255 6.47 14.34 27.44
N ALA A 256 5.75 13.71 26.49
CA ALA A 256 6.31 12.71 25.60
C ALA A 256 7.49 13.29 24.80
N LEU A 257 7.30 14.47 24.19
CA LEU A 257 8.33 15.15 23.42
C LEU A 257 9.54 15.50 24.28
N ALA A 258 9.33 16.02 25.49
CA ALA A 258 10.41 16.34 26.42
C ALA A 258 11.19 15.08 26.84
N ARG A 259 10.51 13.96 27.11
CA ARG A 259 11.15 12.66 27.38
C ARG A 259 11.95 12.17 26.18
N THR A 260 11.38 12.20 24.98
CA THR A 260 12.07 11.79 23.74
C THR A 260 13.31 12.64 23.47
N ARG A 261 13.22 13.98 23.61
CA ARG A 261 14.37 14.88 23.45
C ARG A 261 15.49 14.59 24.45
N ARG A 262 15.14 14.31 25.72
CA ARG A 262 16.13 13.92 26.74
C ARG A 262 16.84 12.61 26.41
N MET A 263 16.16 11.65 25.81
CA MET A 263 16.76 10.36 25.42
C MET A 263 17.60 10.45 24.14
N LEU A 264 17.23 11.33 23.21
CA LEU A 264 17.77 11.36 21.85
C LEU A 264 18.90 12.38 21.66
N LEU A 265 18.83 13.55 22.31
CA LEU A 265 19.77 14.64 22.08
C LEU A 265 21.04 14.43 22.90
N VAL A 266 22.19 14.60 22.23
CA VAL A 266 23.50 14.67 22.89
C VAL A 266 23.97 16.12 23.00
N PRO A 267 24.95 16.46 23.87
CA PRO A 267 25.39 17.85 24.08
C PRO A 267 25.81 18.60 22.80
N ASP A 268 26.27 17.88 21.79
CA ASP A 268 26.75 18.44 20.53
C ASP A 268 25.64 18.57 19.45
N ASP A 269 24.39 18.26 19.80
CA ASP A 269 23.24 18.43 18.93
C ASP A 269 22.63 19.83 19.05
N ARG A 270 22.33 20.44 17.90
CA ARG A 270 21.52 21.66 17.81
C ARG A 270 20.17 21.35 17.17
N LEU A 271 19.08 21.54 17.90
CA LEU A 271 17.72 21.43 17.34
C LEU A 271 17.50 22.46 16.23
N LEU A 272 16.78 22.05 15.18
CA LEU A 272 16.44 22.88 14.03
C LEU A 272 14.93 22.83 13.83
N ARG A 273 14.29 23.99 13.60
CA ARG A 273 12.85 24.09 13.28
C ARG A 273 11.98 23.28 14.24
N ALA A 274 12.23 23.42 15.54
CA ALA A 274 11.64 22.59 16.60
C ALA A 274 10.11 22.74 16.73
N ASP A 275 9.56 23.81 16.15
CA ASP A 275 8.14 24.12 15.97
C ASP A 275 7.47 23.23 14.92
N THR A 276 8.16 22.94 13.81
CA THR A 276 7.65 22.12 12.71
C THR A 276 8.10 20.65 12.83
N TYR A 277 9.36 20.44 13.20
CA TYR A 277 10.01 19.13 13.27
C TYR A 277 10.54 18.89 14.68
N PRO A 278 9.80 18.18 15.55
CA PRO A 278 10.06 18.17 16.98
C PRO A 278 11.44 17.64 17.39
N VAL A 279 12.09 16.82 16.57
CA VAL A 279 13.38 16.18 16.85
C VAL A 279 14.44 16.38 15.75
N LEU A 280 14.17 17.25 14.78
CA LEU A 280 15.14 17.56 13.74
C LEU A 280 16.34 18.29 14.37
N ARG A 281 17.55 17.81 14.07
CA ARG A 281 18.76 18.31 14.69
C ARG A 281 19.96 18.25 13.74
N ARG A 282 20.95 19.09 14.04
CA ARG A 282 22.29 19.04 13.45
C ARG A 282 23.29 18.65 14.52
N HIS A 283 23.95 17.52 14.31
CA HIS A 283 25.04 17.04 15.14
C HIS A 283 26.35 17.73 14.75
N HIS A 284 27.12 18.23 15.72
CA HIS A 284 28.43 18.84 15.52
C HIS A 284 29.51 18.00 16.21
N PRO A 285 30.04 16.95 15.56
CA PRO A 285 30.98 16.04 16.21
C PRO A 285 32.23 16.80 16.66
N ARG A 286 32.67 16.58 17.90
CA ARG A 286 33.92 17.16 18.45
C ARG A 286 35.17 16.62 17.76
N ALA A 287 35.06 15.44 17.14
CA ALA A 287 36.17 14.82 16.41
C ALA A 287 36.43 15.56 15.09
N SER A 288 37.54 16.30 15.04
CA SER A 288 38.11 16.81 13.79
C SER A 288 38.94 15.72 13.09
N GLY A 289 38.89 15.64 11.76
CA GLY A 289 39.82 14.81 10.97
C GLY A 289 39.29 13.46 10.49
N ILE A 290 38.00 13.14 10.69
CA ILE A 290 37.40 11.95 10.06
C ILE A 290 37.34 12.19 8.54
N ARG A 291 38.19 11.49 7.78
CA ARG A 291 38.08 11.45 6.32
C ARG A 291 36.74 10.85 5.95
N ARG A 292 35.99 11.52 5.07
CA ARG A 292 34.73 10.99 4.54
C ARG A 292 35.01 9.66 3.84
N PRO A 293 34.37 8.55 4.25
CA PRO A 293 34.58 7.27 3.59
C PRO A 293 34.10 7.35 2.14
N ARG A 294 34.82 6.69 1.22
CA ARG A 294 34.40 6.62 -0.20
C ARG A 294 33.21 5.70 -0.40
N ASN A 295 33.17 4.60 0.36
CA ASN A 295 32.13 3.58 0.30
C ASN A 295 31.63 3.28 1.71
N LEU A 296 30.34 2.98 1.83
CA LEU A 296 29.72 2.48 3.05
C LEU A 296 29.11 1.12 2.73
N VAL A 297 29.54 0.07 3.43
CA VAL A 297 29.00 -1.28 3.31
C VAL A 297 28.34 -1.66 4.63
N VAL A 298 27.05 -1.96 4.58
CA VAL A 298 26.26 -2.41 5.73
C VAL A 298 25.94 -3.88 5.52
N ILE A 299 26.47 -4.75 6.39
CA ILE A 299 26.20 -6.19 6.37
C ILE A 299 25.22 -6.50 7.51
N VAL A 300 23.97 -6.80 7.15
CA VAL A 300 22.96 -7.22 8.13
C VAL A 300 23.06 -8.73 8.30
N MET A 301 23.39 -9.17 9.52
CA MET A 301 23.58 -10.57 9.83
C MET A 301 22.28 -11.18 10.36
N GLU A 302 21.66 -12.06 9.56
CA GLU A 302 20.37 -12.68 9.88
C GLU A 302 20.48 -13.57 11.13
N SER A 303 19.60 -13.34 12.11
CA SER A 303 19.50 -14.11 13.35
C SER A 303 20.83 -14.29 14.13
N PHE A 304 21.76 -13.34 14.00
CA PHE A 304 23.09 -13.39 14.61
C PHE A 304 23.09 -12.90 16.07
N SER A 305 22.75 -13.80 16.99
CA SER A 305 22.63 -13.49 18.42
C SER A 305 23.97 -13.57 19.16
N ALA A 306 24.21 -12.60 20.05
CA ALA A 306 25.38 -12.55 20.93
C ALA A 306 25.57 -13.82 21.78
N ARG A 307 24.49 -14.57 22.05
CA ARG A 307 24.53 -15.87 22.74
C ARG A 307 25.46 -16.90 22.07
N PHE A 308 25.79 -16.72 20.80
CA PHE A 308 26.63 -17.64 20.05
C PHE A 308 27.98 -17.03 19.63
N VAL A 309 28.35 -15.85 20.14
CA VAL A 309 29.49 -15.07 19.63
C VAL A 309 30.65 -15.06 20.63
N GLY A 310 31.82 -15.55 20.20
CA GLY A 310 33.04 -15.60 21.01
C GLY A 310 33.53 -14.24 21.47
N ALA A 311 33.59 -13.27 20.56
CA ALA A 311 33.96 -11.89 20.87
C ALA A 311 33.02 -11.19 21.87
N LEU A 312 31.84 -11.76 22.14
CA LEU A 312 30.88 -11.26 23.14
C LEU A 312 30.84 -12.13 24.41
N GLY A 313 31.89 -12.92 24.64
CA GLY A 313 32.11 -13.69 25.86
C GLY A 313 31.53 -15.10 25.86
N GLN A 314 31.14 -15.65 24.70
CA GLN A 314 30.57 -17.00 24.61
C GLN A 314 31.56 -18.01 24.01
N ASP A 315 32.03 -18.95 24.81
CA ASP A 315 33.05 -19.92 24.38
C ASP A 315 32.42 -21.18 23.75
N HIS A 316 31.88 -21.01 22.55
CA HIS A 316 31.31 -22.12 21.77
C HIS A 316 32.10 -22.42 20.48
N GLY A 317 33.08 -21.58 20.12
CA GLY A 317 33.84 -21.72 18.88
C GLY A 317 33.01 -21.58 17.59
N ILE A 318 31.82 -20.97 17.66
CA ILE A 318 30.87 -20.88 16.53
C ILE A 318 31.24 -19.76 15.53
N THR A 319 31.85 -18.67 16.00
CA THR A 319 32.07 -17.45 15.20
C THR A 319 33.54 -17.06 15.01
N PRO A 320 34.48 -18.00 14.75
CA PRO A 320 35.92 -17.72 14.82
C PRO A 320 36.39 -16.62 13.86
N ASN A 321 35.74 -16.49 12.69
CA ASN A 321 36.06 -15.42 11.73
C ASN A 321 35.57 -14.05 12.18
N PHE A 322 34.39 -13.97 12.80
CA PHE A 322 33.88 -12.73 13.38
C PHE A 322 34.70 -12.33 14.60
N ASP A 323 35.11 -13.30 15.42
CA ASP A 323 35.89 -13.06 16.63
C ASP A 323 37.26 -12.44 16.30
N ARG A 324 37.90 -12.92 15.23
CA ARG A 324 39.11 -12.31 14.67
C ARG A 324 38.84 -10.91 14.10
N LEU A 325 37.77 -10.74 13.33
CA LEU A 325 37.40 -9.43 12.77
C LEU A 325 37.13 -8.37 13.86
N ALA A 326 36.55 -8.78 14.98
CA ALA A 326 36.26 -7.89 16.10
C ALA A 326 37.52 -7.25 16.72
N GLN A 327 38.69 -7.86 16.55
CA GLN A 327 39.99 -7.33 17.00
C GLN A 327 40.55 -6.26 16.05
N GLU A 328 40.05 -6.19 14.81
CA GLU A 328 40.53 -5.27 13.77
C GLU A 328 39.70 -3.99 13.66
N GLY A 329 38.71 -3.79 14.54
CA GLY A 329 37.76 -2.69 14.45
C GLY A 329 37.16 -2.24 15.78
N LEU A 330 36.04 -1.52 15.69
CA LEU A 330 35.28 -1.09 16.85
C LEU A 330 34.12 -2.07 17.11
N LEU A 331 34.25 -2.86 18.18
CA LEU A 331 33.19 -3.73 18.66
C LEU A 331 32.28 -2.99 19.64
N PHE A 332 30.97 -3.08 19.44
CA PHE A 332 29.97 -2.68 20.43
C PHE A 332 29.45 -3.94 21.11
N ASP A 333 29.88 -4.18 22.34
CA ASP A 333 29.52 -5.36 23.14
C ASP A 333 28.14 -5.25 23.82
N HIS A 334 27.56 -4.05 23.85
CA HIS A 334 26.22 -3.75 24.35
C HIS A 334 25.31 -3.22 23.22
N PHE A 335 25.25 -3.94 22.10
CA PHE A 335 24.42 -3.58 20.94
C PHE A 335 23.16 -4.45 20.86
N PHE A 336 21.99 -3.81 20.95
CA PHE A 336 20.70 -4.50 21.00
C PHE A 336 19.90 -4.26 19.72
N SER A 337 19.27 -5.32 19.21
CA SER A 337 18.31 -5.20 18.10
C SER A 337 17.09 -4.39 18.54
N SER A 338 16.57 -3.56 17.64
CA SER A 338 15.34 -2.78 17.83
C SER A 338 14.06 -3.62 17.71
N GLY A 339 14.18 -4.91 17.43
CA GLY A 339 13.09 -5.85 17.25
C GLY A 339 13.57 -7.30 17.12
N THR A 340 12.64 -8.23 16.95
CA THR A 340 12.93 -9.67 16.89
C THR A 340 12.85 -10.25 15.48
N HIS A 341 12.44 -9.45 14.49
CA HIS A 341 12.27 -9.89 13.10
C HIS A 341 13.08 -9.04 12.11
N THR A 342 13.42 -9.63 10.97
CA THR A 342 14.24 -9.00 9.91
C THR A 342 13.70 -7.63 9.48
N HIS A 343 12.40 -7.49 9.19
CA HIS A 343 11.83 -6.22 8.76
C HIS A 343 11.98 -5.11 9.82
N GLN A 344 11.89 -5.44 11.10
CA GLN A 344 12.09 -4.48 12.20
C GLN A 344 13.55 -4.02 12.28
N GLY A 345 14.49 -4.96 12.18
CA GLY A 345 15.93 -4.65 12.17
C GLY A 345 16.32 -3.82 10.95
N MET A 346 15.85 -4.23 9.76
CA MET A 346 16.06 -3.53 8.49
C MET A 346 15.49 -2.11 8.51
N PHE A 347 14.23 -1.96 8.93
CA PHE A 347 13.57 -0.66 9.05
C PHE A 347 14.34 0.27 9.97
N ALA A 348 14.61 -0.14 11.21
CA ALA A 348 15.26 0.74 12.17
C ALA A 348 16.68 1.12 11.75
N THR A 349 17.43 0.17 11.17
CA THR A 349 18.81 0.39 10.73
C THR A 349 18.87 1.35 9.54
N LEU A 350 18.05 1.12 8.51
CA LEU A 350 18.16 1.87 7.25
C LEU A 350 17.30 3.14 7.22
N ALA A 351 16.15 3.15 7.92
CA ALA A 351 15.27 4.32 8.00
C ALA A 351 15.59 5.24 9.20
N CYS A 352 16.48 4.81 10.10
CA CYS A 352 16.89 5.55 11.31
C CYS A 352 15.70 5.96 12.21
N PHE A 353 14.70 5.08 12.32
CA PHE A 353 13.49 5.33 13.11
C PHE A 353 13.14 4.09 13.95
N PRO A 354 12.75 4.25 15.24
CA PRO A 354 12.50 3.10 16.10
C PRO A 354 11.23 2.34 15.69
N ASN A 355 11.17 1.05 15.99
CA ASN A 355 9.92 0.30 15.90
C ASN A 355 8.95 0.83 16.97
N LEU A 356 7.71 1.10 16.56
CA LEU A 356 6.67 1.58 17.46
C LEU A 356 5.75 0.42 17.85
N PRO A 357 5.33 0.32 19.12
CA PRO A 357 4.31 -0.63 19.54
C PRO A 357 3.04 -0.51 18.69
N GLY A 358 2.54 -1.63 18.17
CA GLY A 358 1.39 -1.66 17.25
C GLY A 358 1.71 -1.36 15.78
N PHE A 359 2.99 -1.15 15.45
CA PHE A 359 3.50 -1.00 14.09
C PHE A 359 4.62 -1.99 13.80
N GLU A 360 4.49 -3.23 14.28
CA GLU A 360 5.53 -4.24 14.17
C GLU A 360 5.91 -4.48 12.69
N TYR A 361 4.92 -4.44 11.79
CA TYR A 361 5.08 -4.65 10.34
C TYR A 361 4.99 -3.35 9.51
N LEU A 362 5.44 -2.20 10.05
CA LEU A 362 5.28 -0.87 9.44
C LEU A 362 5.60 -0.79 7.95
N MET A 363 6.63 -1.51 7.47
CA MET A 363 7.01 -1.55 6.05
C MET A 363 5.89 -2.04 5.13
N GLN A 364 4.95 -2.84 5.65
CA GLN A 364 3.82 -3.41 4.92
C GLN A 364 2.56 -2.56 5.02
N GLU A 365 2.50 -1.69 6.03
CA GLU A 365 1.34 -0.84 6.33
C GLU A 365 1.36 0.46 5.51
N PRO A 366 0.20 1.12 5.31
CA PRO A 366 0.13 2.41 4.62
C PRO A 366 1.06 3.48 5.22
N GLU A 367 1.26 3.48 6.54
CA GLU A 367 2.18 4.39 7.23
C GLU A 367 3.65 4.24 6.81
N GLY A 368 4.03 3.11 6.22
CA GLY A 368 5.36 2.91 5.61
C GLY A 368 5.61 3.81 4.39
N GLN A 369 4.58 4.49 3.86
CA GLN A 369 4.71 5.45 2.76
C GLN A 369 5.31 6.81 3.22
N HIS A 370 5.36 7.08 4.53
CA HIS A 370 6.00 8.31 5.01
C HIS A 370 7.50 8.33 4.66
N ARG A 371 8.04 9.54 4.48
CA ARG A 371 9.46 9.76 4.21
C ARG A 371 10.22 9.81 5.53
N PHE A 372 11.13 8.87 5.71
CA PHE A 372 12.02 8.82 6.87
C PHE A 372 13.37 9.46 6.53
N SER A 373 14.10 9.90 7.54
CA SER A 373 15.48 10.43 7.40
C SER A 373 16.51 9.30 7.40
N GLY A 374 16.29 8.31 6.53
CA GLY A 374 17.12 7.11 6.42
C GLY A 374 18.44 7.32 5.67
N LEU A 375 19.30 6.30 5.72
CA LEU A 375 20.65 6.33 5.13
C LEU A 375 20.64 6.71 3.64
N ALA A 376 19.77 6.11 2.83
CA ALA A 376 19.70 6.39 1.39
C ALA A 376 19.33 7.86 1.12
N VAL A 377 18.32 8.39 1.81
CA VAL A 377 17.89 9.79 1.69
C VAL A 377 19.00 10.75 2.08
N LEU A 378 19.79 10.43 3.11
CA LEU A 378 20.86 11.28 3.60
C LEU A 378 22.13 11.20 2.73
N LEU A 379 22.50 10.02 2.23
CA LEU A 379 23.75 9.81 1.52
C LEU A 379 23.67 10.18 0.03
N LYS A 380 22.51 10.01 -0.62
CA LYS A 380 22.36 10.25 -2.07
C LYS A 380 22.66 11.69 -2.48
N PRO A 381 22.19 12.75 -1.78
CA PRO A 381 22.59 14.13 -2.06
C PRO A 381 24.08 14.42 -1.85
N ARG A 382 24.82 13.52 -1.19
CA ARG A 382 26.27 13.61 -0.96
C ARG A 382 27.09 12.82 -1.99
N GLY A 383 26.46 12.39 -3.09
CA GLY A 383 27.12 11.70 -4.21
C GLY A 383 27.28 10.19 -4.02
N PHE A 384 26.72 9.60 -2.96
CA PHE A 384 26.72 8.16 -2.79
C PHE A 384 25.72 7.49 -3.73
N GLN A 385 26.11 6.35 -4.28
CA GLN A 385 25.22 5.44 -4.99
C GLN A 385 24.80 4.33 -4.03
N ASP A 386 23.54 3.92 -4.10
CA ASP A 386 23.00 2.85 -3.28
C ASP A 386 22.95 1.52 -4.06
N LEU A 387 23.11 0.41 -3.35
CA LEU A 387 22.95 -0.95 -3.85
C LEU A 387 22.45 -1.83 -2.70
N TYR A 388 21.25 -2.40 -2.84
CA TYR A 388 20.72 -3.39 -1.92
C TYR A 388 20.81 -4.79 -2.55
N VAL A 389 21.70 -5.62 -2.01
CA VAL A 389 21.85 -7.03 -2.38
C VAL A 389 21.10 -7.93 -1.39
N TYR A 390 20.26 -8.83 -1.89
CA TYR A 390 19.52 -9.79 -1.06
C TYR A 390 19.17 -11.05 -1.85
N ASN A 391 19.60 -12.22 -1.40
CA ASN A 391 19.32 -13.48 -2.10
C ASN A 391 17.85 -13.95 -2.02
N GLY A 392 17.01 -13.25 -1.24
CA GLY A 392 15.58 -13.55 -1.17
C GLY A 392 14.76 -12.75 -2.18
N ASP A 393 13.47 -12.75 -1.93
CA ASP A 393 12.50 -12.04 -2.72
C ASP A 393 12.13 -10.70 -2.06
N PHE A 394 12.43 -9.59 -2.71
CA PHE A 394 12.19 -8.26 -2.16
C PHE A 394 10.72 -7.87 -1.96
N ALA A 395 9.75 -8.59 -2.53
CA ALA A 395 8.35 -8.36 -2.19
C ALA A 395 7.95 -9.04 -0.87
N TRP A 396 8.78 -9.97 -0.36
CA TRP A 396 8.69 -10.40 1.03
C TRP A 396 8.91 -9.20 1.96
N ASP A 397 8.11 -9.09 3.01
CA ASP A 397 8.03 -7.92 3.90
C ASP A 397 7.94 -6.52 3.24
N ASN A 398 7.60 -6.45 1.95
CA ASN A 398 7.49 -5.20 1.20
C ASN A 398 8.80 -4.39 1.10
N GLN A 399 9.95 -5.07 1.12
CA GLN A 399 11.27 -4.42 1.16
C GLN A 399 11.52 -3.49 -0.04
N GLN A 400 11.32 -3.97 -1.27
CA GLN A 400 11.59 -3.14 -2.45
C GLN A 400 10.70 -1.91 -2.51
N GLY A 401 9.40 -2.07 -2.27
CA GLY A 401 8.47 -0.93 -2.28
C GLY A 401 8.79 0.09 -1.19
N PHE A 402 9.06 -0.38 0.03
CA PHE A 402 9.43 0.49 1.15
C PHE A 402 10.75 1.22 0.88
N PHE A 403 11.83 0.52 0.54
CA PHE A 403 13.14 1.15 0.37
C PHE A 403 13.24 2.00 -0.91
N ARG A 404 12.50 1.67 -1.98
CA ARG A 404 12.32 2.58 -3.13
C ARG A 404 11.63 3.88 -2.72
N ASN A 405 10.58 3.79 -1.92
CA ASN A 405 9.94 4.97 -1.36
C ASN A 405 10.92 5.82 -0.50
N GLN A 406 11.88 5.18 0.17
CA GLN A 406 12.97 5.84 0.90
C GLN A 406 14.17 6.25 0.01
N GLY A 407 14.06 6.19 -1.32
CA GLY A 407 15.05 6.71 -2.25
C GLY A 407 16.18 5.73 -2.66
N MET A 408 16.14 4.47 -2.21
CA MET A 408 17.00 3.43 -2.81
C MET A 408 16.56 3.15 -4.24
N SER A 409 17.53 2.99 -5.12
CA SER A 409 17.34 2.87 -6.55
C SER A 409 17.79 1.53 -7.12
N ARG A 410 18.81 0.88 -6.55
CA ARG A 410 19.37 -0.37 -7.10
C ARG A 410 19.12 -1.54 -6.15
N PHE A 411 18.43 -2.54 -6.68
CA PHE A 411 18.13 -3.80 -6.01
C PHE A 411 18.76 -4.91 -6.84
N VAL A 412 19.43 -5.85 -6.16
CA VAL A 412 19.97 -7.07 -6.77
C VAL A 412 19.56 -8.24 -5.89
N GLY A 413 18.59 -9.01 -6.35
CA GLY A 413 18.12 -10.19 -5.64
C GLY A 413 17.85 -11.39 -6.53
N ARG A 414 17.07 -12.34 -6.00
CA ARG A 414 16.93 -13.69 -6.57
C ARG A 414 16.58 -13.74 -8.06
N TYR A 415 15.83 -12.75 -8.56
CA TYR A 415 15.32 -12.72 -9.94
C TYR A 415 16.05 -11.72 -10.84
N GLU A 416 17.11 -11.10 -10.36
CA GLU A 416 17.86 -10.02 -11.04
C GLU A 416 19.29 -10.45 -11.44
N ILE A 417 19.64 -11.72 -11.20
CA ILE A 417 20.94 -12.33 -11.54
C ILE A 417 20.76 -13.40 -12.61
#